data_AF-A0AAV5ULQ1-F1
#
_entry.id   AF-A0AAV5ULQ1-F1
#
_cell.length_a   1.000
_cell.length_b   1.000
_cell.length_c   1.000
_cell.angle_alpha   90.00
_cell.angle_beta   90.00
_cell.angle_gamma   90.00
#
_symmetry.space_group_name_H-M   'P 1'
#
loop_
_entity.id
_entity.type
_entity.pdbx_description
1 polymer ?
#
loop_
_entity_poly.entity_id
_entity_poly.type
_entity_poly.pdbx_seq_one_letter_code
_entity_poly.pdbx_strand_id
1 'polypeptide(L)'
;SNLFQMPEAQKSSTTVETNEKDVISKNPNLELAQSRFLLSHPEVPKEKKEEIWQALFKEIKENDMAPLYKSVCEDLQIPIDSTLHESMKSRNTKKIEEFEAEIEDAEQNLGESEVRQAWLKKSEYLCQIGDKEGSIVALEKTYHKTV
;
A
#
# COMPACT_ATOMS: atom_id res chain seq x y z
N SER A 1 49.45 51.07 -12.94
CA SER A 1 48.71 50.00 -13.65
C SER A 1 48.14 49.09 -12.59
N ASN A 2 46.84 49.19 -12.35
CA ASN A 2 46.20 48.71 -11.13
C ASN A 2 46.21 47.18 -10.99
N LEU A 3 46.44 46.81 -9.74
CA LEU A 3 46.35 45.50 -9.11
C LEU A 3 44.94 44.92 -9.33
N PHE A 4 44.81 43.90 -10.17
CA PHE A 4 43.54 43.17 -10.34
C PHE A 4 43.47 42.06 -9.29
N GLN A 5 42.96 42.44 -8.12
CA GLN A 5 42.71 41.56 -6.99
C GLN A 5 41.43 40.76 -7.27
N MET A 6 41.52 39.43 -7.24
CA MET A 6 40.36 38.55 -7.41
C MET A 6 39.50 38.58 -6.14
N PRO A 7 38.18 38.75 -6.21
CA PRO A 7 37.32 38.62 -5.05
C PRO A 7 37.05 37.14 -4.74
N GLU A 8 37.24 36.80 -3.47
CA GLU A 8 36.95 35.50 -2.84
C GLU A 8 35.45 35.16 -2.86
N ALA A 9 35.18 33.87 -2.67
CA ALA A 9 33.89 33.21 -2.81
C ALA A 9 32.76 33.81 -1.97
N GLN A 10 31.64 34.08 -2.64
CA GLN A 10 30.30 34.02 -2.06
C GLN A 10 29.43 33.17 -3.00
N LYS A 11 29.48 31.84 -2.84
CA LYS A 11 28.39 30.99 -3.32
C LYS A 11 27.26 31.05 -2.30
N SER A 12 26.41 32.02 -2.55
CA SER A 12 25.01 32.11 -2.13
C SER A 12 24.42 30.74 -1.79
N SER A 13 23.99 30.62 -0.54
CA SER A 13 23.02 29.66 -0.03
C SER A 13 22.00 29.26 -1.12
N THR A 14 22.09 28.03 -1.61
CA THR A 14 20.94 27.34 -2.19
C THR A 14 20.62 26.23 -1.21
N THR A 15 19.79 26.57 -0.23
CA THR A 15 18.99 25.59 0.49
C THR A 15 18.30 24.74 -0.55
N VAL A 16 18.68 23.47 -0.64
CA VAL A 16 17.96 22.48 -1.43
C VAL A 16 16.59 22.37 -0.77
N GLU A 17 15.63 23.11 -1.32
CA GLU A 17 14.21 22.90 -1.06
C GLU A 17 13.97 21.41 -1.29
N THR A 18 13.73 20.72 -0.18
CA THR A 18 13.39 19.31 -0.22
C THR A 18 11.98 19.30 -0.79
N ASN A 19 11.88 19.21 -2.12
CA ASN A 19 10.64 18.88 -2.79
C ASN A 19 10.12 17.65 -2.05
N GLU A 20 9.03 17.81 -1.30
CA GLU A 20 8.23 16.72 -0.77
C GLU A 20 7.75 15.95 -2.00
N LYS A 21 8.59 15.06 -2.51
CA LYS A 21 8.16 14.03 -3.44
C LYS A 21 7.15 13.27 -2.61
N ASP A 22 5.87 13.45 -2.92
CA ASP A 22 4.80 12.57 -2.47
C ASP A 22 5.37 11.16 -2.55
N VAL A 23 5.58 10.56 -1.38
CA VAL A 23 6.13 9.21 -1.31
C VAL A 23 5.05 8.35 -1.96
N ILE A 24 5.25 8.01 -3.23
CA ILE A 24 4.29 7.21 -3.99
C ILE A 24 4.04 5.97 -3.17
N SER A 25 2.80 5.84 -2.69
CA SER A 25 2.34 4.66 -1.98
C SER A 25 2.73 3.43 -2.79
N LYS A 26 3.39 2.44 -2.18
CA LYS A 26 3.81 1.20 -2.83
C LYS A 26 2.62 0.25 -3.06
N ASN A 27 1.48 0.77 -3.49
CA ASN A 27 0.25 0.02 -3.69
C ASN A 27 -0.09 -0.03 -5.19
N PRO A 28 -0.20 -1.23 -5.80
CA PRO A 28 0.08 -2.55 -5.21
C PRO A 28 1.58 -2.80 -5.02
N ASN A 29 1.94 -3.53 -3.96
CA ASN A 29 3.35 -3.85 -3.65
C ASN A 29 3.86 -4.98 -4.55
N LEU A 30 4.66 -4.63 -5.55
CA LEU A 30 5.17 -5.57 -6.54
C LEU A 30 6.13 -6.63 -5.96
N GLU A 31 6.81 -6.34 -4.85
CA GLU A 31 7.70 -7.29 -4.17
C GLU A 31 6.94 -8.48 -3.58
N LEU A 32 5.71 -8.24 -3.11
CA LEU A 32 4.83 -9.30 -2.61
C LEU A 32 4.37 -10.21 -3.76
N ALA A 33 4.07 -9.62 -4.92
CA ALA A 33 3.71 -10.37 -6.12
C ALA A 33 4.87 -11.24 -6.61
N GLN A 34 6.09 -10.69 -6.60
CA GLN A 34 7.30 -11.44 -6.94
C GLN A 34 7.55 -12.58 -5.95
N SER A 35 7.40 -12.33 -4.65
CA SER A 35 7.54 -13.34 -3.60
C SER A 35 6.55 -14.48 -3.78
N ARG A 36 5.27 -14.17 -4.02
CA ARG A 36 4.21 -15.16 -4.32
C ARG A 36 4.57 -16.03 -5.54
N PHE A 37 5.04 -15.40 -6.62
CA PHE A 37 5.45 -16.13 -7.82
C PHE A 37 6.60 -17.11 -7.52
N LEU A 38 7.67 -16.64 -6.88
CA LEU A 38 8.85 -17.47 -6.57
C LEU A 38 8.53 -18.65 -5.64
N LEU A 39 7.59 -18.49 -4.71
CA LEU A 39 7.16 -19.59 -3.83
C LEU A 39 6.52 -20.74 -4.62
N SER A 40 5.77 -20.43 -5.68
CA SER A 40 5.14 -21.45 -6.54
C SER A 40 6.10 -22.05 -7.58
N HIS A 41 7.22 -21.39 -7.88
CA HIS A 41 8.11 -21.80 -8.96
C HIS A 41 8.89 -23.10 -8.63
N PRO A 42 8.93 -24.11 -9.52
CA PRO A 42 9.52 -25.41 -9.22
C PRO A 42 11.05 -25.40 -9.11
N GLU A 43 11.74 -24.46 -9.77
CA GLU A 43 13.20 -24.39 -9.77
C GLU A 43 13.79 -23.67 -8.55
N VAL A 44 12.96 -23.04 -7.71
CA VAL A 44 13.43 -22.37 -6.50
C VAL A 44 13.72 -23.43 -5.41
N PRO A 45 14.94 -23.47 -4.84
CA PRO A 45 15.28 -24.40 -3.76
C PRO A 45 14.40 -24.23 -2.54
N LYS A 46 14.19 -25.31 -1.78
CA LYS A 46 13.30 -25.30 -0.60
C LYS A 46 13.75 -24.30 0.46
N GLU A 47 15.06 -24.20 0.68
CA GLU A 47 15.67 -23.27 1.63
C GLU A 47 15.34 -21.83 1.24
N LYS A 48 15.40 -21.52 -0.06
CA LYS A 48 15.07 -20.18 -0.56
C LYS A 48 13.57 -19.89 -0.47
N LYS A 49 12.71 -20.88 -0.70
CA LYS A 49 11.27 -20.74 -0.51
C LYS A 49 10.93 -20.43 0.95
N GLU A 50 11.59 -21.09 1.89
CA GLU A 50 11.39 -20.81 3.32
C GLU A 50 11.77 -19.36 3.65
N GLU A 51 12.92 -18.86 3.19
CA GLU A 51 13.32 -17.46 3.38
C GLU A 51 12.29 -16.47 2.81
N ILE A 52 11.82 -16.72 1.58
CA ILE A 52 10.82 -15.88 0.91
C ILE A 52 9.49 -15.93 1.67
N TRP A 53 9.08 -17.11 2.14
CA TRP A 53 7.87 -17.28 2.92
C TRP A 53 7.93 -16.50 4.24
N GLN A 54 9.05 -16.58 4.97
CA GLN A 54 9.22 -15.83 6.22
C GLN A 54 9.14 -14.31 6.00
N ALA A 55 9.78 -13.81 4.93
CA ALA A 55 9.71 -12.39 4.57
C ALA A 55 8.27 -11.97 4.18
N LEU A 56 7.60 -12.74 3.33
CA LEU A 56 6.23 -12.49 2.91
C LEU A 56 5.26 -12.56 4.10
N PHE A 57 5.40 -13.57 4.96
CA PHE A 57 4.53 -13.78 6.10
C PHE A 57 4.69 -12.70 7.17
N LYS A 58 5.91 -12.14 7.31
CA LYS A 58 6.15 -10.95 8.12
C LYS A 58 5.33 -9.76 7.61
N GLU A 59 5.42 -9.44 6.32
CA GLU A 59 4.66 -8.33 5.71
C GLU A 59 3.15 -8.52 5.82
N ILE A 60 2.68 -9.76 5.62
CA ILE A 60 1.26 -10.13 5.79
C ILE A 60 0.78 -9.80 7.19
N LYS A 61 1.55 -10.15 8.22
CA LYS A 61 1.19 -9.91 9.62
C LYS A 61 1.26 -8.44 10.00
N GLU A 62 2.30 -7.74 9.54
CA GLU A 62 2.52 -6.33 9.87
C GLU A 62 1.45 -5.41 9.27
N ASN A 63 0.91 -5.78 8.11
CA ASN A 63 -0.06 -4.97 7.36
C ASN A 63 -1.48 -5.56 7.33
N ASP A 64 -1.76 -6.56 8.16
CA ASP A 64 -3.08 -7.22 8.23
C ASP A 64 -3.61 -7.70 6.87
N MET A 65 -2.74 -8.26 6.02
CA MET A 65 -3.08 -8.65 4.65
C MET A 65 -3.87 -9.98 4.59
N ALA A 66 -4.99 -10.06 5.30
CA ALA A 66 -5.80 -11.28 5.41
C ALA A 66 -6.28 -11.83 4.05
N PRO A 67 -6.78 -11.01 3.11
CA PRO A 67 -7.13 -11.48 1.77
C PRO A 67 -5.93 -12.08 1.03
N LEU A 68 -4.77 -11.40 1.06
CA LEU A 68 -3.54 -11.90 0.45
C LEU A 68 -3.12 -13.23 1.09
N TYR A 69 -3.09 -13.31 2.42
CA TYR A 69 -2.72 -14.51 3.17
C TYR A 69 -3.55 -15.72 2.75
N LYS A 70 -4.88 -15.55 2.70
CA LYS A 70 -5.80 -16.59 2.25
C LYS A 70 -5.47 -17.05 0.84
N SER A 71 -5.28 -16.11 -0.10
CA SER A 71 -4.99 -16.45 -1.50
C SER A 71 -3.64 -17.17 -1.68
N VAL A 72 -2.61 -16.78 -0.92
CA VAL A 72 -1.28 -17.40 -1.02
C VAL A 72 -1.30 -18.81 -0.41
N CYS A 73 -1.99 -19.00 0.71
CA CYS A 73 -2.17 -20.33 1.30
C CYS A 73 -2.94 -21.26 0.36
N GLU A 74 -3.98 -20.76 -0.32
CA GLU A 74 -4.73 -21.51 -1.34
C GLU A 74 -3.83 -21.90 -2.54
N ASP A 75 -3.04 -20.96 -3.08
CA ASP A 75 -2.12 -21.24 -4.19
C ASP A 75 -1.06 -22.29 -3.84
N LEU A 76 -0.49 -22.19 -2.64
CA LEU A 76 0.59 -23.07 -2.18
C LEU A 76 0.07 -24.36 -1.52
N GLN A 77 -1.25 -24.51 -1.38
CA GLN A 77 -1.91 -25.62 -0.69
C GLN A 77 -1.41 -25.80 0.76
N ILE A 78 -1.16 -24.68 1.44
CA ILE A 78 -0.71 -24.62 2.84
C ILE A 78 -1.93 -24.38 3.74
N PRO A 79 -2.06 -25.07 4.88
CA PRO A 79 -3.15 -24.81 5.82
C PRO A 79 -3.09 -23.39 6.36
N ILE A 80 -4.25 -22.74 6.41
CA ILE A 80 -4.41 -21.40 6.99
C ILE A 80 -4.47 -21.51 8.51
N ASP A 81 -3.71 -20.66 9.20
CA ASP A 81 -3.93 -20.41 10.63
C ASP A 81 -5.21 -19.58 10.80
N SER A 82 -6.30 -20.26 11.14
CA SER A 82 -7.62 -19.67 11.34
C SER A 82 -7.62 -18.54 12.37
N THR A 83 -6.87 -18.68 13.47
CA THR A 83 -6.86 -17.70 14.56
C THR A 83 -6.19 -16.41 14.09
N LEU A 84 -5.05 -16.53 13.41
CA LEU A 84 -4.36 -15.38 12.84
C LEU A 84 -5.20 -14.70 11.75
N HIS A 85 -5.78 -15.49 10.84
CA HIS A 85 -6.60 -14.99 9.75
C HIS A 85 -7.83 -14.23 10.25
N GLU A 86 -8.57 -14.77 11.23
CA GLU A 86 -9.72 -14.11 11.83
C GLU A 86 -9.33 -12.82 12.58
N SER A 87 -8.19 -12.82 13.26
CA SER A 87 -7.65 -11.64 13.93
C SER A 87 -7.36 -10.49 12.96
N MET A 88 -6.67 -10.78 11.85
CA MET A 88 -6.40 -9.78 10.80
C MET A 88 -7.71 -9.33 10.13
N LYS A 89 -8.61 -10.27 9.79
CA LYS A 89 -9.91 -9.96 9.19
C LYS A 89 -10.74 -9.03 10.07
N SER A 90 -10.76 -9.24 11.39
CA SER A 90 -11.47 -8.36 12.31
C SER A 90 -10.91 -6.94 12.34
N ARG A 91 -9.57 -6.78 12.29
CA ARG A 91 -8.94 -5.46 12.18
C ARG A 91 -9.30 -4.78 10.86
N ASN A 92 -9.29 -5.53 9.76
CA ASN A 92 -9.67 -5.02 8.44
C ASN A 92 -11.12 -4.55 8.41
N THR A 93 -12.06 -5.33 8.96
CA THR A 93 -13.47 -4.93 9.03
C THR A 93 -13.65 -3.61 9.77
N LYS A 94 -12.99 -3.42 10.92
CA LYS A 94 -13.06 -2.16 11.67
C LYS A 94 -12.50 -0.97 10.87
N LYS A 95 -11.39 -1.15 10.16
CA LYS A 95 -10.83 -0.10 9.30
C LYS A 95 -11.72 0.22 8.10
N ILE A 96 -12.34 -0.78 7.51
CA ILE A 96 -13.29 -0.58 6.41
C ILE A 96 -14.53 0.17 6.89
N GLU A 97 -15.05 -0.14 8.09
CA GLU A 97 -16.16 0.58 8.72
C GLU A 97 -15.80 2.06 8.99
N GLU A 98 -14.58 2.35 9.45
CA GLU A 98 -14.09 3.73 9.60
C GLU A 98 -14.12 4.50 8.27
N PHE A 99 -13.67 3.88 7.17
CA PHE A 99 -13.72 4.50 5.84
C PHE A 99 -15.16 4.66 5.32
N GLU A 100 -16.05 3.72 5.61
CA GLU A 100 -17.46 3.81 5.23
C GLU A 100 -18.16 4.96 5.94
N ALA A 101 -17.88 5.16 7.24
CA ALA A 101 -18.36 6.31 7.98
C ALA A 101 -17.79 7.64 7.44
N GLU A 102 -16.49 7.69 7.09
CA GLU A 102 -15.88 8.87 6.47
C GLU A 102 -16.52 9.19 5.10
N ILE A 103 -16.82 8.17 4.30
CA ILE A 103 -17.52 8.33 3.02
C ILE A 103 -18.94 8.87 3.24
N GLU A 104 -19.68 8.31 4.20
CA GLU A 104 -21.05 8.75 4.48
C GLU A 104 -21.10 10.20 4.97
N ASP A 105 -20.20 10.59 5.88
CA ASP A 105 -20.09 11.97 6.35
C ASP A 105 -19.75 12.93 5.20
N ALA A 106 -18.81 12.55 4.34
CA ALA A 106 -18.44 13.35 3.18
C ALA A 106 -19.61 13.52 2.20
N GLU A 107 -20.42 12.48 1.98
CA GLU A 107 -21.58 12.52 1.08
C GLU A 107 -22.73 13.36 1.64
N GLN A 108 -22.88 13.45 2.96
CA GLN A 108 -23.97 14.19 3.61
C GLN A 108 -23.61 15.65 3.89
N ASN A 109 -22.37 15.93 4.31
CA ASN A 109 -22.00 17.19 4.96
C ASN A 109 -20.92 17.99 4.23
N LEU A 110 -20.15 17.37 3.35
CA LEU A 110 -18.97 17.99 2.72
C LEU A 110 -19.23 18.29 1.24
N GLY A 111 -18.43 17.71 0.35
CA GLY A 111 -18.51 17.92 -1.09
C GLY A 111 -17.84 16.81 -1.88
N GLU A 112 -17.91 16.92 -3.21
CA GLU A 112 -17.44 15.86 -4.12
C GLU A 112 -15.94 15.58 -4.01
N SER A 113 -15.15 16.62 -3.69
CA SER A 113 -13.71 16.49 -3.44
C SER A 113 -13.42 15.59 -2.25
N GLU A 114 -14.12 15.80 -1.13
CA GLU A 114 -13.97 15.02 0.10
C GLU A 114 -14.47 13.59 -0.09
N VAL A 115 -15.61 13.41 -0.77
CA VAL A 115 -16.14 12.09 -1.13
C VAL A 115 -15.12 11.30 -1.96
N ARG A 116 -14.51 11.94 -2.96
CA ARG A 116 -13.44 11.35 -3.76
C ARG A 116 -12.27 10.90 -2.90
N GLN A 117 -11.79 11.74 -2.00
CA GLN A 117 -10.64 11.42 -1.16
C GLN A 117 -10.95 10.26 -0.20
N ALA A 118 -12.15 10.22 0.36
CA ALA A 118 -12.58 9.11 1.22
C ALA A 118 -12.63 7.77 0.46
N TRP A 119 -13.17 7.76 -0.77
CA TRP A 119 -13.14 6.58 -1.66
C TRP A 119 -11.72 6.18 -2.06
N LEU A 120 -10.84 7.16 -2.33
CA LEU A 120 -9.44 6.89 -2.66
C LEU A 120 -8.72 6.20 -1.49
N LYS A 121 -8.85 6.72 -0.27
CA LYS A 121 -8.28 6.10 0.95
C LYS A 121 -8.76 4.65 1.13
N LYS A 122 -10.06 4.42 0.98
CA LYS A 122 -10.63 3.06 1.04
C LYS A 122 -10.02 2.15 -0.03
N SER A 123 -9.89 2.64 -1.26
CA SER A 123 -9.31 1.86 -2.37
C SER A 123 -7.85 1.50 -2.14
N GLU A 124 -7.04 2.45 -1.63
CA GLU A 124 -5.63 2.23 -1.33
C GLU A 124 -5.44 1.23 -0.21
N TYR A 125 -6.28 1.29 0.83
CA TYR A 125 -6.26 0.32 1.93
C TYR A 125 -6.65 -1.09 1.45
N LEU A 126 -7.73 -1.21 0.67
CA LEU A 126 -8.16 -2.50 0.10
C LEU A 126 -7.07 -3.09 -0.80
N CYS A 127 -6.37 -2.25 -1.57
CA CYS A 127 -5.22 -2.65 -2.37
C CYS A 127 -4.06 -3.15 -1.51
N GLN A 128 -3.75 -2.46 -0.40
CA GLN A 128 -2.68 -2.83 0.54
C GLN A 128 -2.90 -4.22 1.17
N ILE A 129 -4.13 -4.53 1.59
CA ILE A 129 -4.44 -5.83 2.21
C ILE A 129 -4.57 -6.98 1.19
N GLY A 130 -4.57 -6.67 -0.11
CA GLY A 130 -4.73 -7.62 -1.20
C GLY A 130 -6.19 -7.96 -1.52
N ASP A 131 -7.15 -7.12 -1.16
CA ASP A 131 -8.56 -7.24 -1.60
C ASP A 131 -8.71 -6.62 -3.01
N LYS A 132 -8.50 -7.46 -4.01
CA LYS A 132 -8.53 -7.04 -5.42
C LYS A 132 -9.91 -6.55 -5.84
N GLU A 133 -10.95 -7.34 -5.58
CA GLU A 133 -12.31 -7.03 -6.03
C GLU A 133 -12.84 -5.77 -5.34
N GLY A 134 -12.64 -5.65 -4.02
CA GLY A 134 -13.04 -4.47 -3.26
C GLY A 134 -12.30 -3.20 -3.69
N SER A 135 -10.98 -3.29 -3.93
CA SER A 135 -10.18 -2.14 -4.35
C SER A 135 -10.58 -1.61 -5.72
N ILE A 136 -10.89 -2.49 -6.69
CA ILE A 136 -11.37 -2.07 -8.01
C ILE A 136 -12.68 -1.29 -7.88
N VAL A 137 -13.66 -1.84 -7.14
CA VAL A 137 -14.96 -1.18 -6.95
C VAL A 137 -14.81 0.18 -6.27
N ALA A 138 -13.98 0.28 -5.22
CA ALA A 138 -13.73 1.55 -4.55
C ALA A 138 -13.04 2.57 -5.46
N LEU A 139 -12.08 2.12 -6.27
CA LEU A 139 -11.35 2.98 -7.20
C LEU A 139 -12.26 3.49 -8.34
N GLU A 140 -13.18 2.65 -8.85
CA GLU A 140 -14.20 3.07 -9.80
C GLU A 140 -15.08 4.19 -9.24
N LYS A 141 -15.46 4.12 -7.95
CA LYS A 141 -16.22 5.20 -7.30
C LYS A 141 -15.43 6.51 -7.25
N THR A 142 -14.12 6.44 -6.97
CA THR A 142 -13.22 7.60 -7.03
C THR A 142 -13.21 8.26 -8.41
N TYR A 143 -13.17 7.45 -9.49
CA TYR A 143 -13.19 7.98 -10.85
C TYR A 143 -14.56 8.53 -11.26
N HIS A 144 -15.67 7.88 -10.92
CA HIS A 144 -16.99 8.32 -11.37
C HIS A 144 -17.48 9.62 -10.71
N LYS A 145 -16.93 10.01 -9.57
CA LYS A 145 -17.22 11.30 -8.92
C LYS A 145 -16.41 12.48 -9.55
N THR A 146 -15.76 12.31 -10.71
CA THR A 146 -14.87 13.33 -11.40
C THR A 146 -15.58 14.31 -12.35
N VAL A 147 -16.89 14.45 -12.29
CA VAL A 147 -17.62 15.34 -13.21
C VAL A 147 -18.33 16.46 -12.47
#